data_AF-A0A9E6X4V0-F1
#
_entry.id   AF-A0A9E6X4V0-F1
#
_cell.length_a   1.000
_cell.length_b   1.000
_cell.length_c   1.000
_cell.angle_alpha   90.00
_cell.angle_beta   90.00
_cell.angle_gamma   90.00
#
_symmetry.space_group_name_H-M   'P 1'
#
loop_
_entity.id
_entity.type
_entity.pdbx_description
1 polymer ?
#
loop_
_entity_poly.entity_id
_entity_poly.type
_entity_poly.pdbx_seq_one_letter_code
_entity_poly.pdbx_strand_id
1 'polypeptide(L)' 'MSAGLDPSQIRFITRGVTAEEVAAVTAVLTAAAAEQAAAARDARPATGPDAWGRSQRSLRTPLSPGPGAWRSFSA' A
#
# COMPACT_ATOMS: atom_id res chain seq x y z
N MET A 1 -4.14 18.18 0.05
CA MET A 1 -2.91 17.44 -0.32
C MET A 1 -1.88 17.75 0.75
N SER A 2 -1.53 16.81 1.62
CA SER A 2 -0.43 17.08 2.57
C SER A 2 0.84 17.30 1.76
N ALA A 3 1.33 18.53 1.77
CA ALA A 3 2.71 18.79 1.43
C ALA A 3 3.58 17.96 2.39
N GLY A 4 4.75 17.50 1.92
CA GLY A 4 5.70 16.79 2.78
C GLY A 4 6.05 17.61 4.03
N LEU A 5 6.74 16.98 4.98
CA LEU A 5 7.19 17.62 6.21
C LEU A 5 7.87 18.98 5.91
N ASP A 6 7.36 20.06 6.49
CA ASP A 6 7.95 21.39 6.37
C ASP A 6 9.01 21.57 7.49
N PRO A 7 10.25 22.00 7.18
CA PRO A 7 11.27 22.28 8.17
C PRO A 7 10.83 23.18 9.34
N SER A 8 9.88 24.10 9.12
CA SER A 8 9.32 24.97 10.17
C SER A 8 8.58 24.22 11.28
N GLN A 9 8.18 22.96 11.03
CA GLN A 9 7.51 22.08 11.98
C GLN A 9 8.50 21.34 12.90
N ILE A 10 9.80 21.41 12.62
CA ILE A 10 10.84 20.69 13.36
C ILE A 10 11.39 21.60 14.47
N ARG A 11 11.43 21.10 15.70
CA ARG A 11 12.02 21.79 16.85
C ARG A 11 13.10 20.95 17.51
N PHE A 12 14.33 21.48 17.56
CA PHE A 12 15.44 20.90 18.29
C PHE A 12 15.36 21.31 19.76
N ILE A 13 15.25 20.33 20.66
CA ILE A 13 15.19 20.56 22.12
C ILE A 13 16.60 20.45 22.75
N THR A 14 17.47 19.64 22.14
CA THR A 14 18.86 19.49 22.55
C THR A 14 19.61 20.80 22.37
N ARG A 15 20.43 21.16 23.37
CA ARG A 15 21.28 22.36 23.31
C ARG A 15 22.55 22.06 22.50
N GLY A 16 23.09 23.08 21.85
CA GLY A 16 24.38 22.98 21.15
C GLY A 16 24.35 22.21 19.84
N VAL A 17 23.17 21.98 19.25
CA VAL A 17 23.06 21.39 17.91
C VAL A 17 23.63 22.36 16.89
N THR A 18 24.60 21.89 16.12
CA THR A 18 25.27 22.67 15.08
C THR A 18 24.38 22.84 13.85
N ALA A 19 24.68 23.83 13.01
CA ALA A 19 23.94 24.05 11.77
C ALA A 19 24.00 22.83 10.82
N GLU A 20 25.15 22.13 10.81
CA GLU A 20 25.35 20.92 10.00
C GLU A 20 24.46 19.77 10.49
N GLU A 21 24.39 19.55 11.81
CA GLU A 21 23.52 18.53 12.39
C GLU A 21 22.03 18.85 12.17
N VAL A 22 21.64 20.13 12.31
CA VAL A 22 20.28 20.57 11.97
C VAL A 22 19.96 20.24 10.51
N ALA A 23 20.87 20.54 9.58
CA ALA A 23 20.67 20.26 8.17
C ALA A 23 20.58 18.75 7.89
N ALA A 24 21.47 17.96 8.48
CA ALA A 24 21.49 16.51 8.30
C ALA A 24 20.19 15.85 8.81
N VAL A 25 19.76 16.18 10.03
CA VAL A 25 18.53 15.63 10.62
C VAL A 25 17.30 16.07 9.82
N THR A 26 17.23 17.35 9.43
CA THR A 26 16.13 17.87 8.62
C THR A 26 16.05 17.15 7.27
N ALA A 27 17.18 16.93 6.60
CA ALA A 27 17.24 16.21 5.33
C ALA A 27 16.72 14.76 5.47
N VAL A 28 17.14 14.05 6.52
CA VAL A 28 16.68 12.67 6.77
C VAL A 28 15.18 12.62 7.05
N LEU A 29 14.67 13.49 7.91
CA LEU A 29 13.25 13.51 8.28
C LEU A 29 12.35 13.91 7.11
N THR A 30 12.77 14.89 6.31
CA THR A 30 12.02 15.32 5.11
C THR A 30 12.00 14.22 4.05
N ALA A 31 13.13 13.52 3.82
CA ALA A 31 13.19 12.37 2.92
C ALA A 31 12.27 11.23 3.37
N ALA A 32 12.34 10.84 4.65
CA ALA A 32 11.50 9.79 5.21
C ALA A 32 10.00 10.13 5.14
N ALA A 33 9.63 11.39 5.39
CA ALA A 33 8.24 11.84 5.25
C ALA A 33 7.77 11.81 3.79
N ALA A 34 8.63 12.18 2.84
CA ALA A 34 8.32 12.10 1.42
C ALA A 34 8.10 10.66 0.95
N GLU A 35 8.92 9.72 1.42
CA GLU A 35 8.78 8.29 1.17
C GLU A 35 7.47 7.74 1.74
N GLN A 36 7.14 8.05 3.00
CA GLN A 36 5.85 7.65 3.58
C GLN A 36 4.67 8.21 2.79
N ALA A 37 4.74 9.47 2.35
CA ALA A 37 3.71 10.07 1.53
C ALA A 37 3.59 9.38 0.17
N ALA A 38 4.70 8.96 -0.44
CA ALA A 38 4.70 8.17 -1.68
C ALA A 38 4.06 6.80 -1.46
N ALA A 39 4.50 6.06 -0.43
CA ALA A 39 3.93 4.78 -0.05
C ALA A 39 2.42 4.88 0.24
N ALA A 40 1.96 5.96 0.87
CA ALA A 40 0.53 6.18 1.10
C ALA A 40 -0.27 6.48 -0.18
N ARG A 41 0.35 7.10 -1.20
CA ARG A 41 -0.27 7.28 -2.52
C ARG A 41 -0.34 5.95 -3.29
N ASP A 42 0.71 5.14 -3.16
CA ASP A 42 0.82 3.83 -3.82
C ASP A 42 0.05 2.73 -3.07
N ALA A 43 -0.32 2.97 -1.81
CA ALA A 43 -1.18 2.10 -1.05
C ALA A 43 -2.53 2.01 -1.76
N ARG A 44 -2.70 0.92 -2.53
CA ARG A 44 -3.99 0.55 -3.08
C ARG A 44 -4.95 0.47 -1.88
N PRO A 45 -6.10 1.18 -1.92
CA PRO A 45 -7.10 1.04 -0.86
C PRO A 45 -7.36 -0.44 -0.63
N ALA A 46 -7.66 -0.84 0.60
CA ALA A 46 -8.10 -2.21 0.90
C ALA A 46 -9.43 -2.44 0.18
N THR A 47 -9.36 -2.70 -1.12
CA THR A 47 -10.46 -3.12 -1.93
C THR A 47 -10.80 -4.48 -1.38
N GLY A 48 -12.03 -4.65 -0.90
CA GLY A 48 -12.57 -5.97 -0.60
C GLY A 48 -12.32 -6.94 -1.75
N PRO A 49 -12.62 -8.24 -1.57
CA PRO A 49 -12.16 -9.30 -2.47
C PRO A 49 -12.28 -8.90 -3.94
N ASP A 50 -11.14 -9.00 -4.64
CA ASP A 50 -11.03 -8.65 -6.04
C ASP A 50 -11.99 -9.51 -6.90
N ALA A 51 -12.08 -9.19 -8.19
CA ALA A 51 -13.01 -9.90 -9.07
C ALA A 51 -12.81 -11.44 -9.03
N TRP A 52 -11.55 -11.88 -8.88
CA TRP A 52 -11.17 -13.29 -8.73
C TRP A 52 -11.61 -13.90 -7.40
N GLY A 53 -11.37 -13.22 -6.27
CA GLY A 53 -11.82 -13.64 -4.94
C GLY A 53 -13.35 -13.66 -4.83
N ARG A 54 -14.05 -12.78 -5.57
CA ARG A 54 -15.51 -12.80 -5.66
C ARG A 54 -16.03 -14.01 -6.44
N SER A 55 -15.42 -14.35 -7.57
CA SER A 55 -15.82 -15.53 -8.39
C SER A 55 -15.43 -16.86 -7.76
N GLN A 56 -14.38 -16.91 -6.94
CA GLN A 56 -13.95 -18.13 -6.24
C GLN A 56 -15.06 -18.74 -5.37
N ARG A 57 -15.92 -17.92 -4.76
CA ARG A 57 -17.03 -18.41 -3.91
C ARG A 57 -18.04 -19.23 -4.71
N SER A 58 -18.33 -18.82 -5.95
CA SER A 58 -19.24 -19.54 -6.84
C SER A 58 -18.73 -20.95 -7.21
N LEU A 59 -17.41 -21.15 -7.18
CA LEU A 59 -16.76 -22.42 -7.48
C LEU A 59 -16.63 -23.37 -6.28
N ARG A 60 -16.92 -22.89 -5.05
CA ARG A 60 -16.90 -23.75 -3.84
C ARG A 60 -18.13 -24.63 -3.71
N THR A 61 -19.19 -24.31 -4.43
CA THR A 61 -20.33 -25.19 -4.58
C THR A 61 -20.03 -26.19 -5.70
N PRO A 62 -20.40 -27.47 -5.54
CA PRO A 62 -20.30 -28.43 -6.63
C PRO A 62 -20.99 -27.87 -7.88
N LEU A 63 -20.20 -27.70 -8.95
CA LEU A 63 -20.73 -27.22 -10.23
C LEU A 63 -21.66 -28.29 -10.79
N SER A 64 -22.94 -27.97 -10.90
CA SER A 64 -23.92 -28.90 -11.43
C SER A 64 -23.80 -28.97 -12.95
N PRO A 65 -23.64 -30.18 -13.50
CA PRO A 65 -23.68 -30.38 -14.91
C PRO A 65 -24.89 -29.84 -15.67
N GLY A 66 -24.65 -28.99 -16.68
CA GLY A 66 -25.65 -28.71 -17.70
C GLY A 66 -25.93 -29.95 -18.58
N PRO A 67 -27.11 -30.03 -19.22
CA PRO A 67 -27.51 -31.18 -20.02
C PRO A 67 -26.47 -31.52 -21.11
N GLY A 68 -25.92 -32.74 -21.06
CA GLY A 68 -25.00 -33.28 -22.07
C GLY A 68 -23.53 -32.83 -22.00
N ALA A 69 -23.12 -32.07 -20.99
CA ALA A 69 -21.91 -31.24 -21.09
C ALA A 69 -20.60 -31.82 -20.50
N TRP A 70 -20.63 -32.92 -19.75
CA TRP A 70 -19.42 -33.46 -19.08
C TRP A 70 -18.84 -34.64 -19.84
N ARG A 71 -18.96 -34.62 -21.16
CA ARG A 71 -18.52 -35.73 -22.01
C ARG A 71 -16.99 -35.81 -22.00
N SER A 72 -16.53 -36.56 -21.00
CA SER A 72 -15.53 -37.64 -21.03
C SER A 72 -14.35 -37.44 -21.97
N PHE A 73 -13.15 -37.33 -21.39
CA PHE A 73 -11.92 -37.70 -22.07
C PHE A 73 -12.01 -39.19 -22.45
N SER A 74 -12.22 -39.49 -23.73
CA SER A 74 -12.04 -40.84 -24.26
C SER A 74 -10.54 -41.10 -24.40
N ALA A 75 -10.11 -42.29 -23.96
CA ALA A 75 -8.75 -42.81 -24.07
C ALA A 75 -8.26 -42.96 -25.51
#